data_AF-A0A9W8MH62-F1
#
_entry.id   AF-A0A9W8MH62-F1
#
_cell.length_a   1.000
_cell.length_b   1.000
_cell.length_c   1.000
_cell.angle_alpha   90.00
_cell.angle_beta   90.00
_cell.angle_gamma   90.00
#
_symmetry.space_group_name_H-M   'P 1'
#
loop_
_entity.id
_entity.type
_entity.pdbx_description
1 polymer ?
#
loop_
_entity_poly.entity_id
_entity_poly.type
_entity_poly.pdbx_seq_one_letter_code
_entity_poly.pdbx_strand_id
1 'polypeptide(L)'
;MQPSSMYHELFRGAHDAFRVIVPHERDRIPITRHTWGIPLVCYIPFVFLAFLARRPDTYLIRLLLLPTVICSILVAAYRYTWTQVELNVYNWGQCLFAAVAIAKALEYTFNPEGMLKVGESRPGVYKGKAKGISNGYANGNGHSNGHANGNGHANGYANGNGYANGGPVESEPEGLSTWWYDAFELAHTMRGLKWKFGQGVHIPPHDRPLERGPFLRATAISFIQNFILLDVLESLVKLFPGVGTPVGGSIFYPQLSVPLRYLVSTLIHVVTGAALLSGFGMVYDLITLFAVGVMDGSPRSWPPVMDNPWISESMHEFWAKRWHQLLRQTFLVFGGYPGRWLGGSMGMVFGTFLASGARSRVGETVATGNW
;
A
#
# COMPACT_ATOMS: atom_id res chain seq x y z
N MET A 1 -23.10 -16.81 46.51
CA MET A 1 -22.37 -16.43 45.29
C MET A 1 -21.60 -17.64 44.82
N GLN A 2 -21.88 -18.18 43.64
CA GLN A 2 -21.01 -19.22 43.08
C GLN A 2 -19.68 -18.58 42.66
N PRO A 3 -18.52 -19.18 42.98
CA PRO A 3 -17.24 -18.66 42.53
C PRO A 3 -17.22 -18.67 41.00
N SER A 4 -17.03 -17.49 40.39
CA SER A 4 -16.78 -17.41 38.96
C SER A 4 -15.51 -18.20 38.64
N SER A 5 -15.58 -19.05 37.60
CA SER A 5 -14.39 -19.74 37.12
C SER A 5 -13.33 -18.72 36.71
N MET A 6 -12.06 -18.95 37.05
CA MET A 6 -10.92 -18.12 36.63
C MET A 6 -10.94 -17.84 35.12
N TYR A 7 -11.42 -18.79 34.31
CA TYR A 7 -11.60 -18.61 32.86
C TYR A 7 -12.61 -17.50 32.52
N HIS A 8 -13.71 -17.41 33.27
CA HIS A 8 -14.73 -16.39 33.06
C HIS A 8 -14.19 -14.99 33.39
N GLU A 9 -13.42 -14.85 34.47
CA GLU A 9 -12.78 -13.58 34.83
C GLU A 9 -11.73 -13.15 33.80
N LEU A 10 -10.90 -14.09 33.31
CA LEU A 10 -9.93 -13.81 32.25
C LEU A 10 -10.60 -13.41 30.94
N PHE A 11 -11.66 -14.12 30.55
CA PHE A 11 -12.44 -13.79 29.35
C PHE A 11 -13.09 -12.41 29.46
N ARG A 12 -13.71 -12.11 30.61
CA ARG A 12 -14.31 -10.80 30.88
C ARG A 12 -13.27 -9.69 30.85
N GLY A 13 -12.14 -9.86 31.53
CA GLY A 13 -11.05 -8.89 31.53
C GLY A 13 -10.48 -8.64 30.12
N ALA A 14 -10.31 -9.69 29.32
CA ALA A 14 -9.87 -9.56 27.93
C ALA A 14 -10.91 -8.85 27.05
N HIS A 15 -12.20 -9.17 27.22
CA HIS A 15 -13.29 -8.48 26.54
C HIS A 15 -13.33 -6.98 26.90
N ASP A 16 -13.22 -6.66 28.18
CA ASP A 16 -13.26 -5.27 28.66
C ASP A 16 -12.04 -4.49 28.15
N ALA A 17 -10.85 -5.09 28.17
CA ALA A 17 -9.64 -4.51 27.57
C ALA A 17 -9.79 -4.29 26.05
N PHE A 18 -10.38 -5.24 25.33
CA PHE A 18 -10.69 -5.09 23.90
C PHE A 18 -11.64 -3.91 23.67
N ARG A 19 -12.68 -3.74 24.51
CA ARG A 19 -13.66 -2.66 24.37
C ARG A 19 -13.10 -1.27 24.69
N VAL A 20 -12.02 -1.18 25.48
CA VAL A 20 -11.28 0.08 25.64
C VAL A 20 -10.63 0.53 24.32
N ILE A 21 -10.18 -0.42 23.50
CA ILE A 21 -9.51 -0.17 22.22
C ILE A 21 -10.53 -0.01 21.08
N VAL A 22 -11.52 -0.91 21.05
CA VAL A 22 -12.59 -1.00 20.05
C VAL A 22 -13.95 -0.83 20.75
N PRO A 23 -14.33 0.41 21.09
CA PRO A 23 -15.58 0.67 21.78
C PRO A 23 -16.80 0.31 20.92
N HIS A 24 -17.96 0.16 21.57
CA HIS A 24 -19.22 0.09 20.85
C HIS A 24 -19.46 1.37 20.07
N GLU A 25 -20.26 1.30 18.99
CA GLU A 25 -20.51 2.44 18.10
C GLU A 25 -20.98 3.69 18.83
N ARG A 26 -21.93 3.54 19.76
CA ARG A 26 -22.46 4.63 20.60
C ARG A 26 -21.42 5.28 21.52
N ASP A 27 -20.31 4.59 21.81
CA ASP A 27 -19.25 5.03 22.71
C ASP A 27 -18.03 5.58 21.94
N ARG A 28 -18.11 5.63 20.59
CA ARG A 28 -17.06 6.23 19.75
C ARG A 28 -17.08 7.75 19.88
N ILE A 29 -15.90 8.36 19.73
CA ILE A 29 -15.69 9.80 19.80
C ILE A 29 -15.82 10.39 18.40
N PRO A 30 -16.75 11.33 18.16
CA PRO A 30 -16.85 12.00 16.88
C PRO A 30 -15.57 12.77 16.54
N ILE A 31 -15.12 12.67 15.29
CA ILE A 31 -14.05 13.52 14.76
C ILE A 31 -14.63 14.92 14.49
N THR A 32 -14.13 15.89 15.26
CA THR A 32 -14.52 17.30 15.21
C THR A 32 -13.27 18.16 15.10
N ARG A 33 -13.43 19.49 14.97
CA ARG A 33 -12.31 20.44 15.00
C ARG A 33 -11.47 20.39 16.29
N HIS A 34 -12.02 19.87 17.38
CA HIS A 34 -11.30 19.73 18.65
C HIS A 34 -10.60 18.37 18.80
N THR A 35 -11.06 17.35 18.08
CA THR A 35 -10.60 15.96 18.26
C THR A 35 -9.79 15.42 17.08
N TRP A 36 -9.78 16.07 15.91
CA TRP A 36 -9.13 15.57 14.68
C TRP A 36 -7.63 15.30 14.81
N GLY A 37 -6.92 16.02 15.69
CA GLY A 37 -5.50 15.83 15.92
C GLY A 37 -5.16 14.59 16.76
N ILE A 38 -6.11 14.09 17.56
CA ILE A 38 -5.85 12.99 18.50
C ILE A 38 -5.57 11.66 17.77
N PRO A 39 -6.36 11.26 16.74
CA PRO A 39 -6.01 10.10 15.92
C PRO A 39 -4.60 10.15 15.34
N LEU A 40 -4.11 11.33 14.94
CA LEU A 40 -2.76 11.49 14.39
C LEU A 40 -1.68 11.22 15.45
N VAL A 41 -1.90 11.69 16.68
CA VAL A 41 -0.99 11.44 17.82
C VAL A 41 -0.87 9.94 18.12
N CYS A 42 -1.95 9.17 17.94
CA CYS A 42 -1.93 7.72 18.10
C CYS A 42 -0.98 7.00 17.12
N TYR A 43 -0.54 7.64 16.02
CA TYR A 43 0.45 7.08 15.11
C TYR A 43 1.91 7.41 15.48
N ILE A 44 2.17 8.23 16.50
CA ILE A 44 3.53 8.53 16.97
C ILE A 44 4.32 7.25 17.32
N PRO A 45 3.76 6.27 18.06
CA PRO A 45 4.46 5.01 18.33
C PRO A 45 4.84 4.25 17.04
N PHE A 46 3.99 4.30 16.01
CA PHE A 46 4.27 3.67 14.72
C PHE A 46 5.45 4.34 14.00
N VAL A 47 5.49 5.67 13.97
CA VAL A 47 6.62 6.41 13.38
C VAL A 47 7.91 6.14 14.17
N PHE A 48 7.82 6.08 15.50
CA PHE A 48 8.97 5.70 16.34
C PHE A 48 9.43 4.27 16.09
N LEU A 49 8.50 3.32 15.88
CA LEU A 49 8.84 1.96 15.49
C LEU A 49 9.55 1.91 14.14
N ALA A 50 9.12 2.70 13.15
CA ALA A 50 9.81 2.83 11.87
C ALA A 50 11.23 3.40 12.03
N PHE A 51 11.41 4.39 12.91
CA PHE A 51 12.72 4.92 13.27
C PHE A 51 13.61 3.84 13.90
N LEU A 52 13.11 3.08 14.87
CA LEU A 52 13.86 1.97 15.49
C LEU A 52 14.22 0.88 14.47
N ALA A 53 13.35 0.63 13.47
CA ALA A 53 13.63 -0.33 12.41
C ALA A 53 14.79 0.11 11.49
N ARG A 54 15.18 1.39 11.56
CA ARG A 54 16.37 1.95 10.89
C ARG A 54 17.57 2.08 11.82
N ARG A 55 17.62 1.27 12.88
CA ARG A 55 18.73 1.23 13.84
C ARG A 55 19.26 -0.19 14.04
N PRO A 56 20.58 -0.33 14.18
CA PRO A 56 21.15 -1.59 14.62
C PRO A 56 20.71 -1.90 16.06
N ASP A 57 20.64 -3.18 16.40
CA ASP A 57 20.49 -3.68 17.78
C ASP A 57 19.21 -3.25 18.52
N THR A 58 18.15 -2.85 17.80
CA THR A 58 16.86 -2.44 18.38
C THR A 58 15.79 -3.53 18.38
N TYR A 59 16.11 -4.77 17.97
CA TYR A 59 15.13 -5.84 17.79
C TYR A 59 14.26 -6.08 19.03
N LEU A 60 14.87 -6.19 20.22
CA LEU A 60 14.13 -6.39 21.46
C LEU A 60 13.20 -5.22 21.79
N ILE A 61 13.65 -3.97 21.59
CA ILE A 61 12.83 -2.78 21.84
C ILE A 61 11.63 -2.76 20.89
N ARG A 62 11.82 -3.11 19.61
CA ARG A 62 10.73 -3.21 18.62
C ARG A 62 9.69 -4.26 19.04
N LEU A 63 10.13 -5.44 19.50
CA LEU A 63 9.24 -6.49 20.02
C LEU A 63 8.40 -6.01 21.20
N LEU A 64 9.02 -5.33 22.16
CA LEU A 64 8.34 -4.81 23.35
C LEU A 64 7.40 -3.64 23.01
N LEU A 65 7.70 -2.85 21.97
CA LEU A 65 6.91 -1.71 21.54
C LEU A 65 5.68 -2.10 20.69
N LEU A 66 5.71 -3.25 20.02
CA LEU A 66 4.68 -3.68 19.07
C LEU A 66 3.25 -3.70 19.65
N PRO A 67 2.97 -4.22 20.86
CA PRO A 67 1.62 -4.20 21.42
C PRO A 67 1.07 -2.78 21.55
N THR A 68 1.88 -1.83 22.03
CA THR A 68 1.51 -0.42 22.16
C THR A 68 1.23 0.21 20.80
N VAL A 69 2.04 -0.11 19.78
CA VAL A 69 1.84 0.38 18.40
C VAL A 69 0.51 -0.11 17.84
N ILE A 70 0.23 -1.42 17.93
CA ILE A 70 -1.02 -2.00 17.44
C ILE A 70 -2.22 -1.40 18.18
N CYS A 71 -2.17 -1.33 19.51
CA CYS A 71 -3.26 -0.76 20.30
C CYS A 71 -3.52 0.71 19.94
N SER A 72 -2.46 1.51 19.76
CA SER A 72 -2.59 2.92 19.40
C SER A 72 -3.20 3.08 17.99
N ILE A 73 -2.76 2.28 17.02
CA ILE A 73 -3.34 2.27 15.66
C ILE A 73 -4.82 1.88 15.70
N LEU A 74 -5.19 0.85 16.47
CA LEU A 74 -6.58 0.42 16.61
C LEU A 74 -7.44 1.46 17.34
N VAL A 75 -6.92 2.12 18.38
CA VAL A 75 -7.60 3.25 19.03
C VAL A 75 -7.85 4.37 18.02
N ALA A 76 -6.85 4.75 17.23
CA ALA A 76 -7.01 5.75 16.17
C ALA A 76 -8.15 5.35 15.22
N ALA A 77 -8.21 4.07 14.85
CA ALA A 77 -9.11 3.56 13.82
C ALA A 77 -10.56 3.32 14.27
N TYR A 78 -10.76 2.87 15.51
CA TYR A 78 -12.05 2.39 15.99
C TYR A 78 -12.67 3.28 17.07
N ARG A 79 -11.85 4.06 17.80
CA ARG A 79 -12.37 4.95 18.85
C ARG A 79 -12.82 6.29 18.29
N TYR A 80 -12.23 6.74 17.19
CA TYR A 80 -12.57 8.01 16.53
C TYR A 80 -13.29 7.75 15.22
N THR A 81 -14.44 8.40 15.01
CA THR A 81 -15.29 8.15 13.84
C THR A 81 -15.84 9.45 13.26
N TRP A 82 -15.95 9.51 11.94
CA TRP A 82 -16.77 10.50 11.26
C TRP A 82 -18.23 10.06 11.38
N THR A 83 -19.07 10.92 11.95
CA THR A 83 -20.50 10.63 12.16
C THR A 83 -21.39 11.16 11.04
N GLN A 84 -20.87 12.07 10.22
CA GLN A 84 -21.55 12.55 9.03
C GLN A 84 -21.48 11.46 7.97
N VAL A 85 -22.65 11.11 7.43
CA VAL A 85 -22.83 9.99 6.53
C VAL A 85 -22.07 10.21 5.21
N GLU A 86 -21.98 11.46 4.77
CA GLU A 86 -21.22 11.91 3.60
C GLU A 86 -19.70 11.71 3.77
N LEU A 87 -19.24 11.65 5.02
CA LEU A 87 -17.82 11.48 5.38
C LEU A 87 -17.48 10.03 5.73
N ASN A 88 -18.40 9.08 5.56
CA ASN A 88 -18.18 7.70 5.96
C ASN A 88 -17.02 7.02 5.21
N VAL A 89 -16.71 7.48 3.99
CA VAL A 89 -15.54 7.03 3.22
C VAL A 89 -14.22 7.20 3.99
N TYR A 90 -14.13 8.20 4.88
CA TYR A 90 -12.95 8.43 5.70
C TYR A 90 -12.83 7.41 6.83
N ASN A 91 -13.93 6.88 7.37
CA ASN A 91 -13.88 5.76 8.33
C ASN A 91 -13.30 4.51 7.66
N TRP A 92 -13.73 4.21 6.44
CA TRP A 92 -13.17 3.12 5.65
C TRP A 92 -11.68 3.33 5.38
N GLY A 93 -11.29 4.54 4.94
CA GLY A 93 -9.90 4.89 4.69
C GLY A 93 -9.02 4.78 5.93
N GLN A 94 -9.54 5.19 7.10
CA GLN A 94 -8.87 5.08 8.39
C GLN A 94 -8.61 3.61 8.77
N CYS A 95 -9.58 2.72 8.60
CA CYS A 95 -9.42 1.28 8.82
C CYS A 95 -8.43 0.64 7.85
N LEU A 96 -8.47 1.04 6.56
CA LEU A 96 -7.49 0.58 5.58
C LEU A 96 -6.07 1.01 5.97
N PHE A 97 -5.89 2.27 6.35
CA PHE A 97 -4.61 2.79 6.81
C PHE A 97 -4.13 2.07 8.08
N ALA A 98 -5.03 1.78 9.03
CA ALA A 98 -4.72 0.99 10.20
C ALA A 98 -4.21 -0.42 9.86
N ALA A 99 -4.85 -1.11 8.92
CA ALA A 99 -4.40 -2.41 8.45
C ALA A 99 -3.00 -2.33 7.81
N VAL A 100 -2.75 -1.33 6.97
CA VAL A 100 -1.42 -1.08 6.37
C VAL A 100 -0.37 -0.81 7.44
N ALA A 101 -0.67 0.07 8.40
CA ALA A 101 0.25 0.44 9.47
C ALA A 101 0.57 -0.75 10.38
N ILE A 102 -0.43 -1.59 10.71
CA ILE A 102 -0.22 -2.82 11.49
C ILE A 102 0.65 -3.81 10.70
N ALA A 103 0.38 -4.04 9.41
CA ALA A 103 1.22 -4.92 8.59
C ALA A 103 2.68 -4.46 8.56
N LYS A 104 2.89 -3.15 8.38
CA LYS A 104 4.23 -2.55 8.43
C LYS A 104 4.85 -2.69 9.81
N ALA A 105 4.09 -2.46 10.89
CA ALA A 105 4.58 -2.64 12.26
C ALA A 105 5.02 -4.08 12.55
N LEU A 106 4.26 -5.08 12.07
CA LEU A 106 4.61 -6.49 12.17
C LEU A 106 5.91 -6.78 11.41
N GLU A 107 6.02 -6.32 10.16
CA GLU A 107 7.24 -6.49 9.36
C GLU A 107 8.45 -5.81 10.01
N TYR A 108 8.28 -4.58 10.47
CA TYR A 108 9.32 -3.84 11.18
C TYR A 108 9.73 -4.55 12.46
N THR A 109 8.82 -5.20 13.15
CA THR A 109 9.14 -5.83 14.42
C THR A 109 9.83 -7.17 14.22
N PHE A 110 9.30 -8.00 13.32
CA PHE A 110 9.76 -9.37 13.14
C PHE A 110 10.96 -9.53 12.21
N ASN A 111 11.51 -8.44 11.66
CA ASN A 111 12.77 -8.47 10.91
C ASN A 111 13.95 -8.13 11.85
N PRO A 112 14.76 -9.13 12.29
CA PRO A 112 15.82 -8.91 13.29
C PRO A 112 16.87 -7.90 12.85
N GLU A 113 17.20 -7.87 11.55
CA GLU A 113 18.20 -6.97 10.97
C GLU A 113 17.74 -5.52 10.85
N GLY A 114 16.45 -5.24 11.06
CA GLY A 114 15.87 -3.96 10.71
C GLY A 114 15.37 -3.93 9.26
N MET A 115 14.87 -2.78 8.85
CA MET A 115 14.46 -2.55 7.46
C MET A 115 15.63 -1.98 6.70
N LEU A 116 16.03 -2.64 5.62
CA LEU A 116 17.24 -2.32 4.87
C LEU A 116 16.91 -1.68 3.52
N LYS A 117 17.64 -0.65 3.15
CA LYS A 117 17.69 -0.14 1.77
C LYS A 117 18.47 -1.11 0.88
N VAL A 118 18.24 -1.04 -0.43
CA VAL A 118 19.01 -1.85 -1.39
C VAL A 118 20.49 -1.49 -1.29
N GLY A 119 21.36 -2.51 -1.21
CA GLY A 119 22.82 -2.34 -1.05
C GLY A 119 23.30 -2.25 0.41
N GLU A 120 22.41 -2.07 1.38
CA GLU A 120 22.79 -2.06 2.80
C GLU A 120 23.06 -3.47 3.35
N SER A 121 24.05 -3.56 4.24
CA SER A 121 24.29 -4.73 5.12
C SER A 121 23.58 -4.62 6.45
N ARG A 122 23.46 -3.40 6.98
CA ARG A 122 22.78 -3.02 8.22
C ARG A 122 22.16 -1.64 8.00
N PRO A 123 21.19 -1.20 8.82
CA PRO A 123 20.61 0.13 8.64
C PRO A 123 21.70 1.21 8.62
N GLY A 124 21.81 1.95 7.51
CA GLY A 124 22.81 2.99 7.30
C GLY A 124 24.21 2.50 6.89
N VAL A 125 24.47 1.19 6.77
CA VAL A 125 25.80 0.64 6.44
C VAL A 125 25.78 -0.08 5.11
N TYR A 126 26.35 0.54 4.07
CA TYR A 126 26.46 -0.02 2.73
C TYR A 126 27.60 -1.04 2.60
N LYS A 127 27.39 -2.12 1.83
CA LYS A 127 28.42 -3.13 1.58
C LYS A 127 29.52 -2.60 0.64
N GLY A 128 30.65 -2.20 1.22
CA GLY A 128 31.91 -1.92 0.51
C GLY A 128 32.02 -0.53 -0.14
N LYS A 129 33.26 -0.08 -0.43
CA LYS A 129 33.49 0.97 -1.43
C LYS A 129 32.83 0.47 -2.71
N ALA A 130 31.84 1.20 -3.22
CA ALA A 130 31.23 0.88 -4.51
C ALA A 130 32.35 0.80 -5.56
N LYS A 131 32.89 -0.40 -5.80
CA LYS A 131 33.57 -0.71 -7.05
C LYS A 131 32.47 -0.52 -8.06
N GLY A 132 32.51 0.62 -8.76
CA GLY A 132 31.47 1.03 -9.69
C GLY A 132 31.08 -0.17 -10.52
N ILE A 133 29.90 -0.73 -10.23
CA ILE A 133 29.23 -1.60 -11.17
C ILE A 133 28.75 -0.63 -12.23
N SER A 134 29.67 -0.23 -13.12
CA SER A 134 29.27 0.27 -14.42
C SER A 134 28.57 -0.92 -15.07
N ASN A 135 27.24 -0.94 -15.01
CA ASN A 135 26.47 -1.72 -15.97
C ASN A 135 26.79 -1.11 -17.33
N GLY A 136 27.73 -1.74 -18.02
CA GLY A 136 28.25 -1.27 -19.30
C GLY A 136 27.10 -1.07 -20.27
N TYR A 137 26.98 0.15 -20.78
CA TYR A 137 26.30 0.43 -22.02
C TYR A 137 27.07 -0.28 -23.13
N ALA A 138 26.64 -1.47 -23.53
CA ALA A 138 27.03 -2.03 -24.82
C ALA A 138 26.23 -1.30 -25.90
N ASN A 139 26.73 -0.14 -26.31
CA ASN A 139 26.28 0.52 -27.53
C ASN A 139 26.90 -0.23 -28.71
N GLY A 140 26.23 -1.28 -29.16
CA GLY A 140 26.65 -2.10 -30.29
C GLY A 140 26.41 -1.39 -31.62
N ASN A 141 27.28 -0.44 -31.96
CA ASN A 141 27.54 -0.03 -33.35
C ASN A 141 28.96 -0.45 -33.69
N GLY A 142 29.12 -1.72 -34.05
CA GLY A 142 30.36 -2.29 -34.53
C GLY A 142 30.08 -3.21 -35.71
N HIS A 143 30.35 -2.72 -36.92
CA HIS A 143 30.51 -3.58 -38.09
C HIS A 143 31.63 -4.59 -37.81
N SER A 144 31.32 -5.88 -37.90
CA SER A 144 32.35 -6.93 -37.95
C SER A 144 32.00 -7.92 -39.06
N ASN A 145 32.71 -7.81 -40.17
CA ASN A 145 32.94 -8.93 -41.08
C ASN A 145 33.90 -9.91 -40.40
N GLY A 146 33.51 -11.19 -40.32
CA GLY A 146 34.38 -12.24 -39.82
C GLY A 146 33.68 -13.59 -39.74
N HIS A 147 33.99 -14.47 -40.69
CA HIS A 147 33.66 -15.89 -40.65
C HIS A 147 34.27 -16.59 -39.43
N ALA A 148 33.54 -17.49 -38.76
CA ALA A 148 33.99 -18.86 -38.44
C ALA A 148 32.91 -19.71 -37.75
N ASN A 149 32.96 -20.98 -38.11
CA ASN A 149 32.19 -22.17 -37.73
C ASN A 149 32.16 -22.49 -36.22
N GLY A 150 31.08 -23.11 -35.73
CA GLY A 150 31.11 -23.83 -34.44
C GLY A 150 29.73 -24.09 -33.78
N ASN A 151 29.24 -25.32 -33.91
CA ASN A 151 28.07 -25.88 -33.20
C ASN A 151 28.20 -25.86 -31.67
N GLY A 152 27.11 -25.60 -30.93
CA GLY A 152 27.01 -25.98 -29.51
C GLY A 152 25.88 -25.32 -28.71
N HIS A 153 24.80 -26.08 -28.49
CA HIS A 153 23.71 -25.97 -27.50
C HIS A 153 23.79 -24.94 -26.34
N ALA A 154 22.71 -24.17 -26.13
CA ALA A 154 21.75 -24.32 -25.03
C ALA A 154 20.80 -23.10 -24.93
N ASN A 155 19.49 -23.34 -25.07
CA ASN A 155 18.43 -22.35 -24.85
C ASN A 155 18.19 -22.17 -23.35
N GLY A 156 18.62 -21.03 -22.81
CA GLY A 156 18.23 -20.54 -21.49
C GLY A 156 17.71 -19.11 -21.62
N TYR A 157 16.40 -18.95 -21.83
CA TYR A 157 15.74 -17.64 -21.81
C TYR A 157 15.64 -17.12 -20.36
N ALA A 158 16.73 -16.53 -19.87
CA ALA A 158 16.70 -15.68 -18.69
C ALA A 158 16.25 -14.28 -19.11
N ASN A 159 14.94 -14.04 -19.12
CA ASN A 159 14.38 -12.71 -19.38
C ASN A 159 14.48 -11.86 -18.09
N GLY A 160 15.71 -11.45 -17.77
CA GLY A 160 16.02 -10.55 -16.67
C GLY A 160 15.91 -9.10 -17.11
N ASN A 161 14.69 -8.56 -17.19
CA ASN A 161 14.48 -7.11 -17.22
C ASN A 161 14.79 -6.53 -15.83
N GLY A 162 16.08 -6.50 -15.50
CA GLY A 162 16.62 -5.76 -14.37
C GLY A 162 16.61 -4.28 -14.72
N TYR A 163 15.57 -3.56 -14.29
CA TYR A 163 15.58 -2.11 -14.31
C TYR A 163 16.72 -1.62 -13.41
N ALA A 164 17.77 -1.12 -14.05
CA ALA A 164 18.93 -0.56 -13.39
C ALA A 164 18.58 0.79 -12.74
N ASN A 165 18.21 0.76 -11.46
CA ASN A 165 18.29 1.93 -10.57
C ASN A 165 19.76 2.17 -10.17
N GLY A 166 20.61 2.41 -11.17
CA GLY A 166 22.06 2.58 -11.03
C GLY A 166 22.52 4.02 -11.28
N GLY A 167 21.70 5.02 -10.96
CA GLY A 167 22.27 6.37 -10.77
C GLY A 167 23.29 6.32 -9.65
N PRO A 168 24.36 7.15 -9.68
CA PRO A 168 25.27 7.26 -8.54
C PRO A 168 24.42 7.51 -7.29
N VAL A 169 24.59 6.66 -6.29
CA VAL A 169 24.01 6.88 -4.97
C VAL A 169 24.67 8.16 -4.47
N GLU A 170 23.99 9.29 -4.65
CA GLU A 170 24.42 10.54 -4.04
C GLU A 170 24.60 10.25 -2.56
N SER A 171 25.82 10.48 -2.06
CA SER A 171 26.16 10.30 -0.67
C SER A 171 25.37 11.33 0.13
N GLU A 172 24.19 10.93 0.60
CA GLU A 172 23.38 11.79 1.45
C GLU A 172 24.13 12.07 2.77
N PRO A 173 24.07 13.32 3.28
CA PRO A 173 24.82 13.71 4.46
C PRO A 173 24.44 12.87 5.68
N GLU A 174 25.43 12.22 6.30
CA GLU A 174 25.25 11.46 7.53
C GLU A 174 24.86 12.41 8.67
N GLY A 175 23.61 12.36 9.12
CA GLY A 175 23.12 13.26 10.16
C GLY A 175 21.78 12.84 10.76
N LEU A 176 21.41 13.43 11.89
CA LEU A 176 20.14 13.13 12.57
C LEU A 176 18.92 13.39 11.66
N SER A 177 19.04 14.34 10.73
CA SER A 177 18.02 14.64 9.72
C SER A 177 17.80 13.49 8.73
N THR A 178 18.86 12.83 8.26
CA THR A 178 18.72 11.73 7.29
C THR A 178 18.07 10.50 7.91
N TRP A 179 18.24 10.32 9.21
CA TRP A 179 17.57 9.24 9.92
C TRP A 179 16.07 9.41 10.08
N TRP A 180 15.62 10.62 10.43
CA TRP A 180 14.19 10.91 10.49
C TRP A 180 13.59 10.85 9.10
N TYR A 181 14.29 11.37 8.09
CA TYR A 181 13.89 11.23 6.69
C TYR A 181 13.71 9.75 6.30
N ASP A 182 14.66 8.88 6.62
CA ASP A 182 14.57 7.44 6.39
C ASP A 182 13.37 6.79 7.10
N ALA A 183 13.10 7.19 8.34
CA ALA A 183 11.96 6.68 9.11
C ALA A 183 10.63 7.12 8.47
N PHE A 184 10.51 8.39 8.07
CA PHE A 184 9.35 8.91 7.38
C PHE A 184 9.17 8.27 6.00
N GLU A 185 10.25 8.13 5.23
CA GLU A 185 10.26 7.42 3.94
C GLU A 185 9.81 5.98 4.13
N LEU A 186 10.33 5.27 5.14
CA LEU A 186 9.95 3.89 5.44
C LEU A 186 8.48 3.77 5.85
N ALA A 187 7.98 4.70 6.69
CA ALA A 187 6.60 4.73 7.16
C ALA A 187 5.60 5.00 6.02
N HIS A 188 5.96 5.81 5.03
CA HIS A 188 5.06 6.22 3.95
C HIS A 188 5.28 5.45 2.64
N THR A 189 6.41 4.77 2.46
CA THR A 189 6.64 3.97 1.26
C THR A 189 5.74 2.73 1.27
N MET A 190 4.90 2.63 0.24
CA MET A 190 3.97 1.52 0.06
C MET A 190 4.59 0.41 -0.81
N ARG A 191 5.31 0.80 -1.87
CA ARG A 191 5.96 -0.12 -2.81
C ARG A 191 7.38 -0.53 -2.39
N GLY A 192 8.01 0.22 -1.49
CA GLY A 192 9.37 -0.09 -1.03
C GLY A 192 10.44 0.03 -2.12
N LEU A 193 10.32 0.96 -3.08
CA LEU A 193 11.18 1.01 -4.29
C LEU A 193 12.68 1.08 -3.99
N LYS A 194 13.09 1.76 -2.90
CA LYS A 194 14.49 1.85 -2.45
C LYS A 194 14.86 0.80 -1.38
N TRP A 195 13.93 -0.09 -1.06
CA TRP A 195 13.99 -0.99 0.09
C TRP A 195 14.08 -2.46 -0.35
N LYS A 196 14.77 -3.28 0.45
CA LYS A 196 14.93 -4.71 0.12
C LYS A 196 13.60 -5.45 0.02
N PHE A 197 12.62 -5.12 0.86
CA PHE A 197 11.29 -5.77 0.82
C PHE A 197 10.50 -5.42 -0.46
N GLY A 198 10.83 -4.32 -1.14
CA GLY A 198 10.26 -3.94 -2.43
C GLY A 198 10.99 -4.53 -3.64
N GLN A 199 12.02 -5.37 -3.44
CA GLN A 199 12.70 -6.02 -4.55
C GLN A 199 11.75 -6.93 -5.33
N GLY A 200 11.84 -6.86 -6.66
CA GLY A 200 10.98 -7.62 -7.57
C GLY A 200 9.59 -7.02 -7.78
N VAL A 201 9.27 -5.87 -7.16
CA VAL A 201 8.06 -5.12 -7.51
C VAL A 201 8.18 -4.61 -8.93
N HIS A 202 7.14 -4.85 -9.75
CA HIS A 202 7.06 -4.28 -11.08
C HIS A 202 6.93 -2.75 -10.98
N ILE A 203 7.79 -2.04 -11.70
CA ILE A 203 7.76 -0.59 -11.82
C ILE A 203 7.31 -0.28 -13.25
N PRO A 204 6.13 0.34 -13.44
CA PRO A 204 5.70 0.77 -14.76
C PRO A 204 6.72 1.75 -15.37
N PRO A 205 6.95 1.69 -16.69
CA PRO A 205 7.82 2.65 -17.36
C PRO A 205 7.30 4.07 -17.16
N HIS A 206 8.21 5.06 -17.09
CA HIS A 206 7.82 6.46 -17.02
C HIS A 206 7.15 6.89 -18.33
N ASP A 207 5.95 7.48 -18.20
CA ASP A 207 5.16 8.07 -19.27
C ASP A 207 5.23 9.62 -19.28
N ARG A 208 5.94 10.21 -18.31
CA ARG A 208 6.09 11.65 -18.11
C ARG A 208 7.54 12.10 -18.31
N PRO A 209 7.79 13.34 -18.78
CA PRO A 209 9.14 13.92 -18.80
C PRO A 209 9.77 13.90 -17.41
N LEU A 210 11.09 13.64 -17.31
CA LEU A 210 11.78 13.55 -16.01
C LEU A 210 12.38 14.87 -15.53
N GLU A 211 12.34 15.92 -16.35
CA GLU A 211 12.68 17.28 -15.94
C GLU A 211 11.59 17.85 -15.01
N ARG A 212 11.99 18.50 -13.91
CA ARG A 212 11.07 18.87 -12.82
C ARG A 212 9.87 19.71 -13.27
N GLY A 213 10.10 20.78 -14.04
CA GLY A 213 9.03 21.66 -14.53
C GLY A 213 8.04 20.92 -15.45
N PRO A 214 8.52 20.32 -16.55
CA PRO A 214 7.69 19.49 -17.43
C PRO A 214 6.97 18.34 -16.71
N PHE A 215 7.63 17.67 -15.76
CA PHE A 215 7.03 16.60 -14.94
C PHE A 215 5.86 17.11 -14.08
N LEU A 216 6.04 18.24 -13.38
CA LEU A 216 4.99 18.86 -12.57
C LEU A 216 3.81 19.27 -13.42
N ARG A 217 4.05 19.84 -14.61
CA ARG A 217 2.98 20.19 -15.56
C ARG A 217 2.21 18.95 -16.03
N ALA A 218 2.92 17.90 -16.45
CA ALA A 218 2.29 16.65 -16.89
C ALA A 218 1.47 16.00 -15.76
N THR A 219 2.00 16.00 -14.54
CA THR A 219 1.33 15.48 -13.34
C THR A 219 0.10 16.31 -12.98
N ALA A 220 0.16 17.64 -13.08
CA ALA A 220 -0.99 18.52 -12.82
C ALA A 220 -2.11 18.30 -13.86
N ILE A 221 -1.76 18.13 -15.13
CA ILE A 221 -2.73 17.78 -16.18
C ILE A 221 -3.38 16.42 -15.88
N SER A 222 -2.57 15.41 -15.55
CA SER A 222 -3.07 14.07 -15.22
C SER A 222 -3.97 14.08 -13.98
N PHE A 223 -3.62 14.87 -12.95
CA PHE A 223 -4.45 15.10 -11.78
C PHE A 223 -5.82 15.68 -12.16
N ILE A 224 -5.85 16.76 -12.96
CA ILE A 224 -7.10 17.41 -13.39
C ILE A 224 -7.95 16.43 -14.22
N GLN A 225 -7.33 15.70 -15.15
CA GLN A 225 -8.03 14.70 -15.97
C GLN A 225 -8.66 13.60 -15.11
N ASN A 226 -7.89 13.03 -14.17
CA ASN A 226 -8.39 12.00 -13.27
C ASN A 226 -9.46 12.53 -12.32
N PHE A 227 -9.35 13.77 -11.83
CA PHE A 227 -10.35 14.42 -11.00
C PHE A 227 -11.69 14.59 -11.75
N ILE A 228 -11.66 15.18 -12.94
CA ILE A 228 -12.87 15.38 -13.75
C ILE A 228 -13.48 14.04 -14.15
N LEU A 229 -12.65 13.07 -14.56
CA LEU A 229 -13.14 11.74 -14.91
C LEU A 229 -13.78 11.05 -13.70
N LEU A 230 -13.15 11.12 -12.52
CA LEU A 230 -13.72 10.60 -11.28
C LEU A 230 -15.07 11.25 -10.97
N ASP A 231 -15.16 12.58 -11.02
CA ASP A 231 -16.38 13.34 -10.75
C ASP A 231 -17.54 12.93 -11.67
N VAL A 232 -17.24 12.80 -12.98
CA VAL A 232 -18.22 12.32 -13.97
C VAL A 232 -18.64 10.88 -13.69
N LEU A 233 -17.70 9.95 -13.48
CA LEU A 233 -18.01 8.55 -13.24
C LEU A 233 -18.81 8.35 -11.94
N GLU A 234 -18.44 9.07 -10.88
CA GLU A 234 -19.13 9.03 -9.59
C GLU A 234 -20.55 9.62 -9.69
N SER A 235 -20.70 10.73 -10.43
CA SER A 235 -22.02 11.29 -10.77
C SER A 235 -22.89 10.29 -11.55
N LEU A 236 -22.31 9.55 -12.50
CA LEU A 236 -23.03 8.51 -13.25
C LEU A 236 -23.46 7.35 -12.34
N VAL A 237 -22.59 6.90 -11.42
CA VAL A 237 -22.93 5.86 -10.43
C VAL A 237 -24.10 6.32 -9.56
N LYS A 238 -24.14 7.61 -9.19
CA LYS A 238 -25.21 8.18 -8.36
C LYS A 238 -26.59 8.20 -9.02
N LEU A 239 -26.67 8.09 -10.36
CA LEU A 239 -27.94 7.98 -11.07
C LEU A 239 -28.65 6.63 -10.85
N PHE A 240 -27.93 5.61 -10.40
CA PHE A 240 -28.48 4.29 -10.14
C PHE A 240 -29.19 4.23 -8.77
N PRO A 241 -30.49 3.87 -8.71
CA PRO A 241 -31.25 3.85 -7.46
C PRO A 241 -30.61 2.94 -6.38
N GLY A 242 -30.45 3.47 -5.17
CA GLY A 242 -29.84 2.75 -4.04
C GLY A 242 -28.31 2.76 -4.04
N VAL A 243 -27.67 2.57 -5.19
CA VAL A 243 -26.19 2.55 -5.32
C VAL A 243 -25.57 3.91 -4.99
N GLY A 244 -26.18 5.00 -5.46
CA GLY A 244 -25.73 6.36 -5.17
C GLY A 244 -25.98 6.87 -3.75
N THR A 245 -26.67 6.08 -2.93
CA THR A 245 -27.07 6.51 -1.58
C THR A 245 -26.04 6.04 -0.55
N PRO A 246 -25.82 6.80 0.53
CA PRO A 246 -24.88 6.37 1.56
C PRO A 246 -25.28 5.09 2.32
N VAL A 247 -26.56 4.74 2.29
CA VAL A 247 -27.09 3.49 2.85
C VAL A 247 -26.66 2.28 1.99
N GLY A 248 -26.34 2.53 0.73
CA GLY A 248 -26.05 1.51 -0.27
C GLY A 248 -27.32 0.80 -0.77
N GLY A 249 -27.12 -0.09 -1.72
CA GLY A 249 -28.20 -0.87 -2.34
C GLY A 249 -27.67 -2.01 -3.18
N SER A 250 -28.57 -2.88 -3.62
CA SER A 250 -28.23 -3.95 -4.57
C SER A 250 -27.98 -3.38 -5.96
N ILE A 251 -26.89 -3.81 -6.61
CA ILE A 251 -26.67 -3.56 -8.05
C ILE A 251 -27.54 -4.45 -8.95
N PHE A 252 -28.19 -5.46 -8.36
CA PHE A 252 -29.15 -6.35 -9.03
C PHE A 252 -30.58 -5.87 -8.77
N TYR A 253 -31.23 -5.36 -9.81
CA TYR A 253 -32.60 -4.87 -9.76
C TYR A 253 -33.61 -5.99 -10.09
N PRO A 254 -34.37 -6.51 -9.12
CA PRO A 254 -35.29 -7.64 -9.33
C PRO A 254 -36.41 -7.33 -10.33
N GLN A 255 -36.79 -6.07 -10.48
CA GLN A 255 -37.80 -5.59 -11.42
C GLN A 255 -37.38 -5.67 -12.90
N LEU A 256 -36.09 -5.83 -13.18
CA LEU A 256 -35.58 -5.97 -14.55
C LEU A 256 -35.58 -7.45 -14.97
N SER A 257 -35.78 -7.69 -16.28
CA SER A 257 -35.58 -9.01 -16.88
C SER A 257 -34.13 -9.47 -16.66
N VAL A 258 -33.90 -10.79 -16.62
CA VAL A 258 -32.59 -11.37 -16.29
C VAL A 258 -31.45 -10.79 -17.14
N PRO A 259 -31.54 -10.69 -18.48
CA PRO A 259 -30.45 -10.13 -19.29
C PRO A 259 -30.15 -8.67 -18.95
N LEU A 260 -31.19 -7.84 -18.80
CA LEU A 260 -31.04 -6.42 -18.51
C LEU A 260 -30.50 -6.20 -17.08
N ARG A 261 -30.89 -7.04 -16.12
CA ARG A 261 -30.37 -7.01 -14.75
C ARG A 261 -28.86 -7.20 -14.71
N TYR A 262 -28.34 -8.19 -15.42
CA TYR A 262 -26.90 -8.44 -15.50
C TYR A 262 -26.16 -7.36 -16.31
N LEU A 263 -26.78 -6.84 -17.37
CA LEU A 263 -26.22 -5.72 -18.13
C LEU A 263 -26.04 -4.47 -17.24
N VAL A 264 -27.07 -4.08 -16.49
CA VAL A 264 -27.03 -2.94 -15.57
C VAL A 264 -26.01 -3.18 -14.45
N SER A 265 -26.02 -4.36 -13.83
CA SER A 265 -25.03 -4.71 -12.80
C SER A 265 -23.60 -4.64 -13.33
N THR A 266 -23.37 -5.10 -14.56
CA THR A 266 -22.04 -5.07 -15.21
C THR A 266 -21.63 -3.64 -15.52
N LEU A 267 -22.55 -2.80 -16.01
CA LEU A 267 -22.29 -1.39 -16.25
C LEU A 267 -21.91 -0.66 -14.97
N ILE A 268 -22.69 -0.83 -13.89
CA ILE A 268 -22.38 -0.25 -12.58
C ILE A 268 -20.97 -0.70 -12.13
N HIS A 269 -20.64 -1.98 -12.29
CA HIS A 269 -19.35 -2.52 -11.91
C HIS A 269 -18.19 -1.90 -12.71
N VAL A 270 -18.34 -1.78 -14.03
CA VAL A 270 -17.32 -1.17 -14.90
C VAL A 270 -17.12 0.31 -14.58
N VAL A 271 -18.20 1.08 -14.42
CA VAL A 271 -18.11 2.51 -14.07
C VAL A 271 -17.47 2.69 -12.69
N THR A 272 -17.86 1.87 -11.70
CA THR A 272 -17.26 1.92 -10.36
C THR A 272 -15.78 1.53 -10.39
N GLY A 273 -15.41 0.49 -11.14
CA GLY A 273 -14.01 0.09 -11.32
C GLY A 273 -13.17 1.17 -12.00
N ALA A 274 -13.71 1.82 -13.02
CA ALA A 274 -13.08 2.97 -13.67
C ALA A 274 -12.93 4.16 -12.71
N ALA A 275 -13.95 4.45 -11.90
CA ALA A 275 -13.89 5.50 -10.88
C ALA A 275 -12.78 5.22 -9.86
N LEU A 276 -12.64 3.98 -9.40
CA LEU A 276 -11.55 3.58 -8.49
C LEU A 276 -10.17 3.79 -9.13
N LEU A 277 -10.00 3.42 -10.40
CA LEU A 277 -8.74 3.63 -11.12
C LEU A 277 -8.39 5.13 -11.25
N SER A 278 -9.36 5.95 -11.64
CA SER A 278 -9.20 7.41 -11.70
C SER A 278 -8.91 8.01 -10.32
N GLY A 279 -9.57 7.51 -9.27
CA GLY A 279 -9.33 7.94 -7.89
C GLY A 279 -7.91 7.64 -7.42
N PHE A 280 -7.39 6.44 -7.70
CA PHE A 280 -5.99 6.12 -7.41
C PHE A 280 -5.01 7.04 -8.16
N GLY A 281 -5.27 7.29 -9.45
CA GLY A 281 -4.46 8.21 -10.25
C GLY A 281 -4.47 9.63 -9.67
N MET A 282 -5.66 10.16 -9.39
CA MET A 282 -5.87 11.49 -8.81
C MET A 282 -5.13 11.66 -7.47
N VAL A 283 -5.32 10.74 -6.52
CA VAL A 283 -4.66 10.84 -5.20
C VAL A 283 -3.15 10.70 -5.33
N TYR A 284 -2.67 9.78 -6.18
CA TYR A 284 -1.24 9.61 -6.42
C TYR A 284 -0.60 10.86 -7.03
N ASP A 285 -1.25 11.47 -8.02
CA ASP A 285 -0.76 12.70 -8.67
C ASP A 285 -0.75 13.88 -7.69
N LEU A 286 -1.78 14.01 -6.83
CA LEU A 286 -1.82 15.06 -5.80
C LEU A 286 -0.63 14.95 -4.84
N ILE A 287 -0.36 13.74 -4.34
CA ILE A 287 0.79 13.48 -3.45
C ILE A 287 2.11 13.74 -4.21
N THR A 288 2.18 13.33 -5.48
CA THR A 288 3.36 13.54 -6.34
C THR A 288 3.64 15.04 -6.55
N LEU A 289 2.60 15.85 -6.82
CA LEU A 289 2.72 17.31 -6.95
C LEU A 289 3.24 17.95 -5.68
N PHE A 290 2.72 17.54 -4.52
CA PHE A 290 3.19 18.04 -3.24
C PHE A 290 4.66 17.63 -3.00
N ALA A 291 5.01 16.37 -3.22
CA ALA A 291 6.36 15.88 -2.96
C ALA A 291 7.41 16.48 -3.90
N VAL A 292 7.15 16.54 -5.20
CA VAL A 292 8.10 17.07 -6.19
C VAL A 292 8.07 18.59 -6.23
N GLY A 293 6.90 19.20 -6.03
CA GLY A 293 6.72 20.65 -6.09
C GLY A 293 7.18 21.34 -4.81
N VAL A 294 6.72 20.87 -3.64
CA VAL A 294 6.94 21.53 -2.35
C VAL A 294 8.14 20.94 -1.60
N MET A 295 8.30 19.61 -1.60
CA MET A 295 9.36 18.94 -0.82
C MET A 295 10.65 18.68 -1.62
N ASP A 296 10.78 19.24 -2.82
CA ASP A 296 11.94 19.06 -3.72
C ASP A 296 12.29 17.58 -4.02
N GLY A 297 11.29 16.70 -4.02
CA GLY A 297 11.47 15.31 -4.37
C GLY A 297 11.85 15.13 -5.84
N SER A 298 12.73 14.18 -6.14
CA SER A 298 13.10 13.85 -7.53
C SER A 298 11.92 13.23 -8.29
N PRO A 299 11.59 13.71 -9.52
CA PRO A 299 10.59 13.08 -10.39
C PRO A 299 10.77 11.57 -10.60
N ARG A 300 12.03 11.09 -10.61
CA ARG A 300 12.37 9.66 -10.76
C ARG A 300 11.88 8.79 -9.60
N SER A 301 11.66 9.37 -8.43
CA SER A 301 11.14 8.64 -7.26
C SER A 301 9.63 8.39 -7.33
N TRP A 302 8.95 8.96 -8.34
CA TRP A 302 7.51 8.90 -8.51
C TRP A 302 7.10 8.25 -9.85
N PRO A 303 7.47 6.99 -10.11
CA PRO A 303 7.00 6.28 -11.30
C PRO A 303 5.49 6.04 -11.23
N PRO A 304 4.80 5.80 -12.36
CA PRO A 304 3.35 5.59 -12.36
C PRO A 304 2.90 4.55 -11.33
N VAL A 305 1.77 4.81 -10.68
CA VAL A 305 1.23 3.94 -9.61
C VAL A 305 0.67 2.62 -10.14
N MET A 306 0.19 2.65 -11.37
CA MET A 306 -0.40 1.55 -12.12
C MET A 306 0.13 1.62 -13.55
N ASP A 307 0.10 0.48 -14.22
CA ASP A 307 0.29 0.41 -15.67
C ASP A 307 -1.10 0.44 -16.35
N ASN A 308 -1.26 -0.18 -17.51
CA ASN A 308 -2.55 -0.39 -18.14
C ASN A 308 -3.16 -1.75 -17.73
N PRO A 309 -4.13 -1.80 -16.79
CA PRO A 309 -4.77 -3.06 -16.37
C PRO A 309 -5.66 -3.68 -17.46
N TRP A 310 -6.17 -2.88 -18.40
CA TRP A 310 -7.16 -3.30 -19.40
C TRP A 310 -6.59 -4.20 -20.49
N ILE A 311 -5.27 -4.15 -20.69
CA ILE A 311 -4.58 -4.98 -21.69
C ILE A 311 -4.04 -6.30 -21.10
N SER A 312 -4.38 -6.62 -19.85
CA SER A 312 -3.88 -7.82 -19.20
C SER A 312 -4.41 -9.08 -19.89
N GLU A 313 -3.52 -9.98 -20.30
CA GLU A 313 -3.92 -11.24 -20.98
C GLU A 313 -4.22 -12.35 -19.98
N SER A 314 -3.88 -12.15 -18.70
CA SER A 314 -4.12 -13.12 -17.64
C SER A 314 -4.38 -12.46 -16.30
N MET A 315 -5.01 -13.23 -15.41
CA MET A 315 -5.25 -12.83 -14.03
C MET A 315 -3.95 -12.58 -13.26
N HIS A 316 -2.92 -13.39 -13.53
CA HIS A 316 -1.60 -13.21 -12.95
C HIS A 316 -0.97 -11.88 -13.38
N GLU A 317 -0.99 -11.56 -14.67
CA GLU A 317 -0.43 -10.29 -15.17
C GLU A 317 -1.15 -9.08 -14.58
N PHE A 318 -2.48 -9.13 -14.52
CA PHE A 318 -3.30 -8.07 -13.95
C PHE A 318 -2.86 -7.75 -12.51
N TRP A 319 -2.83 -8.73 -11.59
CA TRP A 319 -2.48 -8.45 -10.20
C TRP A 319 -0.98 -8.27 -9.94
N ALA A 320 -0.10 -8.96 -10.67
CA ALA A 320 1.33 -8.95 -10.38
C ALA A 320 2.07 -7.77 -11.04
N LYS A 321 1.53 -7.22 -12.14
CA LYS A 321 2.20 -6.18 -12.93
C LYS A 321 1.33 -4.94 -13.12
N ARG A 322 0.11 -5.10 -13.65
CA ARG A 322 -0.63 -3.94 -14.19
C ARG A 322 -1.44 -3.18 -13.14
N TRP A 323 -2.00 -3.89 -12.16
CA TRP A 323 -2.71 -3.30 -11.03
C TRP A 323 -1.75 -2.66 -10.02
N HIS A 324 -2.25 -1.75 -9.18
CA HIS A 324 -1.44 -1.06 -8.20
C HIS A 324 -0.72 -2.05 -7.27
N GLN A 325 0.57 -1.79 -7.00
CA GLN A 325 1.36 -2.62 -6.07
C GLN A 325 1.39 -2.06 -4.64
N LEU A 326 0.57 -1.04 -4.34
CA LEU A 326 0.56 -0.33 -3.06
C LEU A 326 0.28 -1.25 -1.86
N LEU A 327 -0.66 -2.20 -1.98
CA LEU A 327 -1.08 -3.07 -0.88
C LEU A 327 -0.42 -4.45 -0.90
N ARG A 328 0.51 -4.70 -1.83
CA ARG A 328 1.16 -6.01 -2.00
C ARG A 328 1.78 -6.50 -0.69
N GLN A 329 2.58 -5.64 -0.05
CA GLN A 329 3.28 -6.02 1.17
C GLN A 329 2.32 -6.29 2.32
N THR A 330 1.24 -5.52 2.42
CA THR A 330 0.18 -5.72 3.42
C THR A 330 -0.46 -7.10 3.28
N PHE A 331 -0.77 -7.54 2.07
CA PHE A 331 -1.37 -8.87 1.83
C PHE A 331 -0.36 -10.01 2.06
N LEU A 332 0.92 -9.78 1.75
CA LEU A 332 1.97 -10.73 2.08
C LEU A 332 2.12 -10.91 3.59
N VAL A 333 2.10 -9.82 4.37
CA VAL A 333 2.23 -9.90 5.82
C VAL A 333 1.05 -10.61 6.47
N PHE A 334 -0.19 -10.23 6.14
CA PHE A 334 -1.38 -10.82 6.77
C PHE A 334 -1.71 -12.23 6.27
N GLY A 335 -1.39 -12.53 5.01
CA GLY A 335 -1.85 -13.74 4.34
C GLY A 335 -0.74 -14.55 3.71
N GLY A 336 0.13 -13.90 2.94
CA GLY A 336 1.18 -14.59 2.18
C GLY A 336 2.20 -15.34 3.04
N TYR A 337 2.78 -14.71 4.06
CA TYR A 337 3.77 -15.36 4.93
C TYR A 337 3.16 -16.46 5.80
N PRO A 338 2.02 -16.24 6.50
CA PRO A 338 1.35 -17.33 7.23
C PRO A 338 0.92 -18.47 6.31
N GLY A 339 0.35 -18.14 5.15
CA GLY A 339 -0.04 -19.12 4.15
C GLY A 339 1.15 -19.93 3.63
N ARG A 340 2.31 -19.28 3.41
CA ARG A 340 3.54 -19.97 3.03
C ARG A 340 3.98 -20.98 4.08
N TRP A 341 3.89 -20.60 5.35
CA TRP A 341 4.25 -21.48 6.45
C TRP A 341 3.36 -22.73 6.51
N LEU A 342 2.05 -22.58 6.23
CA LEU A 342 1.09 -23.69 6.25
C LEU A 342 1.11 -24.58 5.01
N GLY A 343 1.35 -24.00 3.82
CA GLY A 343 1.13 -24.70 2.55
C GLY A 343 2.13 -24.37 1.43
N GLY A 344 3.31 -23.87 1.77
CA GLY A 344 4.36 -23.52 0.81
C GLY A 344 3.92 -22.45 -0.20
N SER A 345 4.39 -22.54 -1.44
CA SER A 345 4.10 -21.52 -2.48
C SER A 345 2.61 -21.38 -2.76
N MET A 346 1.84 -22.47 -2.76
CA MET A 346 0.39 -22.43 -2.97
C MET A 346 -0.31 -21.74 -1.81
N GLY A 347 0.07 -22.09 -0.58
CA GLY A 347 -0.46 -21.43 0.61
C GLY A 347 -0.17 -19.92 0.65
N MET A 348 0.99 -19.48 0.14
CA MET A 348 1.29 -18.05 0.01
C MET A 348 0.29 -17.33 -0.91
N VAL A 349 0.01 -17.91 -2.07
CA VAL A 349 -0.93 -17.32 -3.05
C VAL A 349 -2.32 -17.24 -2.45
N PHE A 350 -2.84 -18.37 -1.94
CA PHE A 350 -4.19 -18.41 -1.35
C PHE A 350 -4.30 -17.50 -0.11
N GLY A 351 -3.31 -17.51 0.77
CA GLY A 351 -3.28 -16.65 1.95
C GLY A 351 -3.32 -15.17 1.57
N THR A 352 -2.56 -14.75 0.56
CA THR A 352 -2.56 -13.37 0.05
C THR A 352 -3.95 -12.96 -0.46
N PHE A 353 -4.61 -13.82 -1.23
CA PHE A 353 -5.97 -13.56 -1.72
C PHE A 353 -7.02 -13.54 -0.60
N LEU A 354 -6.92 -14.46 0.36
CA LEU A 354 -7.81 -14.51 1.53
C LEU A 354 -7.69 -13.25 2.39
N ALA A 355 -6.46 -12.79 2.66
CA ALA A 355 -6.21 -11.54 3.37
C ALA A 355 -6.76 -10.32 2.61
N SER A 356 -6.65 -10.32 1.28
CA SER A 356 -7.24 -9.27 0.44
C SER A 356 -8.77 -9.26 0.54
N GLY A 357 -9.42 -10.43 0.52
CA GLY A 357 -10.88 -10.55 0.63
C GLY A 357 -11.43 -10.22 2.02
N ALA A 358 -10.77 -10.71 3.09
CA ALA A 358 -11.23 -10.51 4.47
C ALA A 358 -11.24 -9.02 4.88
N ARG A 359 -10.26 -8.25 4.41
CA ARG A 359 -10.17 -6.81 4.65
C ARG A 359 -11.36 -6.05 4.08
N SER A 360 -11.86 -6.42 2.90
CA SER A 360 -13.02 -5.75 2.30
C SER A 360 -14.25 -5.88 3.21
N ARG A 361 -14.43 -7.05 3.84
CA ARG A 361 -15.54 -7.31 4.77
C ARG A 361 -15.39 -6.56 6.09
N VAL A 362 -14.19 -6.49 6.67
CA VAL A 362 -13.94 -5.74 7.92
C VAL A 362 -14.15 -4.24 7.70
N GLY A 363 -13.65 -3.68 6.60
CA GLY A 363 -13.85 -2.25 6.28
C GLY A 363 -15.33 -1.89 6.11
N GLU A 364 -16.11 -2.76 5.46
CA GLU A 364 -17.55 -2.61 5.31
C GLU A 364 -18.30 -2.70 6.65
N THR A 365 -17.94 -3.66 7.50
CA THR A 365 -18.52 -3.83 8.85
C THR A 365 -18.29 -2.58 9.71
N VAL A 366 -17.10 -1.97 9.62
CA VAL A 366 -16.78 -0.74 10.37
C VAL A 366 -17.52 0.48 9.83
N ALA A 367 -17.61 0.61 8.51
CA ALA A 367 -18.30 1.71 7.86
C ALA A 367 -19.82 1.63 8.05
N THR A 368 -20.38 0.43 8.20
CA THR A 368 -21.84 0.24 8.34
C THR A 368 -22.32 0.07 9.78
N GLY A 369 -21.41 -0.05 10.75
CA GLY A 369 -21.77 -0.24 12.17
C GLY A 369 -22.32 -1.62 12.52
N ASN A 370 -22.48 -2.51 11.54
CA ASN A 370 -23.07 -3.84 11.69
C ASN A 370 -22.04 -4.85 12.24
N TRP A 371 -21.79 -4.87 13.56
CA TRP A 371 -20.96 -5.88 14.22
C TRP A 371 -21.71 -7.15 14.60
#